data_AF-A0AAW2DGW4-F1
#
_entry.id   AF-A0AAW2DGW4-F1
#
_cell.length_a   1.000
_cell.length_b   1.000
_cell.length_c   1.000
_cell.angle_alpha   90.00
_cell.angle_beta   90.00
_cell.angle_gamma   90.00
#
_symmetry.space_group_name_H-M   'P 1'
#
loop_
_entity.id
_entity.type
_entity.pdbx_description
1 polymer ?
#
loop_
_entity_poly.entity_id
_entity_poly.type
_entity_poly.pdbx_seq_one_letter_code
_entity_poly.pdbx_strand_id
1 'polypeptide(L)'
;MFAELGEAGIGVVVRNEKGEVMASLAKKLPILESVEMLEALAVRRAVIFSAELGLHQVVIEGDSEIVFKALSSRCLERSSIGHIIKD
;
A
#
# COMPACT_ATOMS: atom_id res chain seq x y z
N MET A 1 5.28 14.03 -16.51
CA MET A 1 4.18 13.42 -15.72
C MET A 1 4.55 11.96 -15.49
N PHE A 2 4.37 11.38 -14.29
CA PHE A 2 4.94 10.07 -13.85
C PHE A 2 5.17 9.01 -14.96
N ALA A 3 4.14 8.70 -15.75
CA ALA A 3 4.21 7.72 -16.85
C ALA A 3 5.25 8.07 -17.95
N GLU A 4 5.45 9.35 -18.26
CA GLU A 4 6.43 9.83 -19.24
C GLU A 4 7.88 9.64 -18.77
N LEU A 5 8.08 9.48 -17.45
CA LEU A 5 9.39 9.24 -16.83
C LEU A 5 9.61 7.76 -16.50
N GLY A 6 8.66 6.87 -16.83
CA GLY A 6 8.70 5.48 -16.39
C GLY A 6 8.56 5.32 -14.88
N GLU A 7 7.90 6.27 -14.22
CA GLU A 7 7.70 6.31 -12.77
C GLU A 7 6.24 6.05 -12.39
N ALA A 8 6.04 5.55 -11.19
CA ALA A 8 4.75 5.42 -10.51
C ALA A 8 4.76 6.20 -9.19
N GLY A 9 3.57 6.52 -8.68
CA GLY A 9 3.38 7.19 -7.41
C GLY A 9 2.63 6.30 -6.43
N ILE A 10 3.11 6.23 -5.18
CA ILE A 10 2.32 5.76 -4.05
C ILE A 10 1.78 6.97 -3.32
N GLY A 11 0.48 6.96 -3.04
CA GLY A 11 -0.19 7.90 -2.15
C GLY A 11 -0.79 7.18 -0.94
N VAL A 12 -0.61 7.72 0.26
CA VAL A 12 -1.26 7.26 1.48
C VAL A 12 -1.87 8.45 2.18
N VAL A 13 -3.12 8.29 2.64
CA VAL A 13 -3.81 9.28 3.48
C VAL A 13 -4.29 8.57 4.73
N VAL A 14 -3.93 9.11 5.89
CA VAL A 14 -4.40 8.65 7.19
C VAL A 14 -5.51 9.58 7.64
N ARG A 15 -6.68 9.01 7.94
CA ARG A 15 -7.83 9.75 8.45
C ARG A 15 -8.22 9.27 9.83
N ASN A 16 -8.77 10.16 10.65
CA ASN A 16 -9.43 9.75 11.89
C ASN A 16 -10.86 9.24 11.64
N GLU A 17 -11.55 8.81 12.69
CA GLU A 17 -12.92 8.30 12.63
C GLU A 17 -13.96 9.31 12.11
N LYS A 18 -13.66 10.61 12.15
CA LYS A 18 -14.50 11.68 11.59
C LYS A 18 -14.22 11.93 10.11
N GLY A 19 -13.27 11.19 9.52
CA GLY A 19 -12.82 11.40 8.14
C GLY A 19 -11.82 12.55 7.96
N GLU A 20 -11.31 13.14 9.05
CA GLU A 20 -10.35 14.24 8.98
C GLU A 20 -8.95 13.71 8.70
N VAL A 21 -8.20 14.36 7.80
CA VAL A 21 -6.83 13.95 7.45
C VAL A 21 -5.87 14.27 8.59
N MET A 22 -5.23 13.23 9.13
CA MET A 22 -4.24 13.33 10.19
C MET A 22 -2.80 13.38 9.65
N ALA A 23 -2.55 12.66 8.56
CA ALA A 23 -1.26 12.60 7.90
C ALA A 23 -1.42 12.17 6.44
N SER A 24 -0.43 12.48 5.61
CA SER A 24 -0.37 11.99 4.24
C SER A 24 1.08 11.71 3.83
N LEU A 25 1.23 10.84 2.84
CA LEU A 25 2.51 10.51 2.24
C LEU A 25 2.38 10.35 0.73
N ALA A 26 3.34 10.89 0.00
CA ALA A 26 3.53 10.63 -1.40
C ALA A 26 4.97 10.13 -1.63
N LYS A 27 5.13 9.07 -2.41
CA LYS A 27 6.44 8.53 -2.77
C LYS A 27 6.47 8.23 -4.26
N LYS A 28 7.55 8.65 -4.92
CA LYS A 28 7.85 8.23 -6.30
C LYS A 28 8.65 6.94 -6.30
N LEU A 29 8.32 6.04 -7.21
CA LEU A 29 9.05 4.79 -7.43
C LEU A 29 9.14 4.55 -8.95
N PRO A 30 10.13 3.78 -9.42
CA PRO A 30 10.11 3.27 -10.78
C PRO A 30 8.85 2.42 -11.02
N ILE A 31 8.35 2.40 -12.25
CA ILE A 31 7.29 1.47 -12.65
C ILE A 31 7.80 0.04 -12.43
N LEU A 32 6.96 -0.78 -11.77
CA LEU A 32 7.22 -2.19 -11.55
C LEU A 32 6.49 -3.06 -12.58
N GLU A 33 6.76 -4.36 -12.52
CA GLU A 33 6.29 -5.33 -13.51
C GLU A 33 4.76 -5.38 -13.65
N SER A 34 4.00 -4.98 -12.62
CA SER A 34 2.52 -4.94 -12.68
C SER A 34 1.90 -3.86 -11.79
N VAL A 35 0.66 -3.48 -12.12
CA VAL A 35 -0.13 -2.52 -11.33
C VAL A 35 -0.46 -3.10 -9.95
N GLU A 36 -0.75 -4.40 -9.87
CA GLU A 36 -1.03 -5.10 -8.62
C GLU A 36 0.17 -5.05 -7.66
N MET A 37 1.39 -5.08 -8.18
CA MET A 37 2.60 -4.94 -7.38
C MET A 37 2.75 -3.52 -6.82
N LEU A 38 2.42 -2.49 -7.61
CA LEU A 38 2.41 -1.10 -7.15
C LEU A 38 1.37 -0.89 -6.04
N GLU A 39 0.17 -1.45 -6.21
CA GLU A 39 -0.90 -1.40 -5.21
C GLU A 39 -0.54 -2.16 -3.92
N ALA A 40 0.08 -3.34 -4.03
CA ALA A 40 0.59 -4.08 -2.87
C ALA A 40 1.66 -3.29 -2.10
N LEU A 41 2.53 -2.57 -2.81
CA LEU A 41 3.50 -1.67 -2.18
C LEU A 41 2.84 -0.43 -1.55
N ALA A 42 1.76 0.09 -2.14
CA ALA A 42 0.98 1.17 -1.54
C ALA A 42 0.40 0.73 -0.19
N VAL A 43 -0.21 -0.46 -0.13
CA VAL A 43 -0.73 -1.05 1.10
C VAL A 43 0.39 -1.29 2.12
N ARG A 44 1.52 -1.89 1.72
CA ARG A 44 2.68 -2.07 2.60
C ARG A 44 3.17 -0.75 3.15
N ARG A 45 3.27 0.29 2.32
CA ARG A 45 3.69 1.62 2.75
C ARG A 45 2.69 2.23 3.74
N ALA A 46 1.39 2.04 3.55
CA ALA A 46 0.36 2.51 4.46
C ALA A 46 0.44 1.87 5.85
N VAL A 47 0.73 0.56 5.92
CA VAL A 47 0.96 -0.16 7.18
C VAL A 47 2.18 0.40 7.92
N ILE A 48 3.32 0.52 7.23
CA ILE A 48 4.54 1.08 7.82
C ILE A 48 4.31 2.52 8.27
N PHE A 49 3.63 3.33 7.46
CA PHE A 49 3.37 4.74 7.80
C PHE A 49 2.50 4.88 9.03
N SER A 50 1.49 4.02 9.16
CA SER A 50 0.63 3.98 10.35
C SER A 50 1.44 3.63 11.61
N ALA A 51 2.36 2.67 11.52
CA ALA A 51 3.25 2.32 12.62
C ALA A 51 4.23 3.45 12.98
N GLU A 52 4.81 4.14 11.97
CA GLU A 52 5.67 5.33 12.17
C GLU A 52 4.93 6.46 12.89
N LEU A 53 3.61 6.57 12.71
CA LEU A 53 2.74 7.54 13.39
C LEU A 53 2.27 7.06 14.78
N GLY A 54 2.66 5.86 15.22
CA GLY A 54 2.25 5.29 16.50
C GLY A 54 0.80 4.77 16.53
N LEU A 55 0.19 4.52 15.37
CA LEU A 55 -1.17 3.99 15.26
C LEU A 55 -1.14 2.47 15.30
N HIS A 56 -1.76 1.89 16.33
CA HIS A 56 -1.76 0.44 16.56
C HIS A 56 -3.07 -0.24 16.12
N GLN A 57 -4.12 0.54 15.88
CA GLN A 57 -5.41 0.06 15.40
C GLN A 57 -5.82 0.91 14.19
N VAL A 58 -5.70 0.34 13.00
CA VAL A 58 -5.99 1.00 11.73
C VAL A 58 -6.83 0.11 10.83
N VAL A 59 -7.67 0.75 10.01
CA VAL A 59 -8.35 0.11 8.89
C VAL A 59 -7.64 0.59 7.63
N ILE A 60 -7.15 -0.34 6.82
CA ILE A 60 -6.51 -0.03 5.54
C ILE A 60 -7.56 -0.16 4.44
N GLU A 61 -7.70 0.89 3.64
CA GLU A 61 -8.61 0.96 2.50
C GLU A 61 -7.80 1.13 1.21
N GLY A 62 -8.28 0.55 0.12
CA GLY A 62 -7.75 0.76 -1.22
C GLY A 62 -8.70 0.20 -2.28
N ASP A 63 -8.42 0.50 -3.55
CA ASP A 63 -9.29 0.21 -4.68
C ASP A 63 -9.01 -1.15 -5.36
N SER A 64 -7.88 -1.78 -5.04
CA SER A 64 -7.49 -3.07 -5.62
C SER A 64 -8.05 -4.26 -4.86
N GLU A 65 -9.23 -4.72 -5.30
CA GLU A 65 -9.85 -5.94 -4.77
C GLU A 65 -8.90 -7.16 -4.85
N ILE A 66 -8.10 -7.27 -5.91
CA ILE A 66 -7.13 -8.37 -6.11
C ILE A 66 -6.08 -8.35 -5.01
N VAL A 67 -5.51 -7.19 -4.70
CA VAL A 67 -4.49 -7.04 -3.66
C VAL A 67 -5.09 -7.34 -2.29
N PHE A 68 -6.26 -6.80 -1.97
CA PHE A 68 -6.92 -7.08 -0.69
C PHE A 68 -7.35 -8.54 -0.54
N LYS A 69 -7.77 -9.21 -1.62
CA LYS A 69 -8.01 -10.66 -1.63
C LYS A 69 -6.72 -11.45 -1.38
N ALA A 70 -5.62 -11.07 -2.02
CA ALA A 70 -4.32 -11.72 -1.80
C ALA A 70 -3.82 -11.54 -0.35
N LEU A 71 -3.98 -10.35 0.22
CA LEU A 71 -3.60 -10.02 1.60
C LEU A 71 -4.47 -10.70 2.66
N SER A 72 -5.78 -10.80 2.41
CA SER A 72 -6.75 -11.43 3.33
C SER A 72 -6.71 -12.95 3.26
N SER A 73 -6.29 -13.51 2.12
CA SER A 73 -6.05 -14.94 1.99
C SER A 73 -4.81 -15.33 2.80
N ARG A 74 -5.00 -16.19 3.79
CA ARG A 74 -3.94 -16.81 4.60
C ARG A 74 -3.06 -17.79 3.78
N CYS A 75 -2.89 -17.58 2.47
CA CYS A 75 -2.18 -18.46 1.55
C CYS A 75 -0.84 -17.83 1.15
N LEU A 76 0.06 -17.80 2.12
CA LEU A 76 1.44 -17.34 2.03
C LEU A 76 2.36 -18.25 1.19
N GLU A 77 1.84 -19.14 0.35
CA GLU A 77 2.70 -20.22 -0.17
C GLU A 77 3.18 -20.10 -1.61
N ARG A 78 2.54 -19.39 -2.56
CA ARG A 78 2.96 -19.46 -3.98
C ARG A 78 2.70 -18.24 -4.86
N SER A 79 2.77 -17.03 -4.31
CA SER A 79 2.73 -15.79 -5.11
C SER A 79 3.91 -14.90 -4.74
N SER A 80 4.55 -14.29 -5.74
CA SER A 80 5.64 -13.31 -5.61
C SER A 80 5.31 -12.16 -4.63
N ILE A 81 4.03 -11.94 -4.35
CA ILE A 81 3.51 -10.93 -3.40
C ILE A 81 3.72 -11.34 -1.93
N GLY A 82 3.75 -12.65 -1.63
CA GLY A 82 3.89 -13.15 -0.27
C GLY A 82 5.23 -12.81 0.40
N HIS A 83 6.27 -12.56 -0.39
CA HIS A 83 7.60 -12.21 0.13
C HIS A 83 7.67 -10.73 0.55
N ILE A 84 6.94 -9.83 -0.12
CA ILE A 84 6.93 -8.39 0.15
C ILE A 84 6.30 -8.08 1.52
N ILE A 85 5.42 -8.95 2.01
CA ILE A 85 4.68 -8.77 3.28
C ILE A 85 5.48 -9.30 4.48
N LYS A 86 6.48 -10.17 4.26
CA LYS A 86 7.19 -10.87 5.33
C LYS A 86 8.51 -10.23 5.79
N ASP A 87 9.06 -9.29 5.04
CA ASP A 87 10.25 -8.51 5.40
C ASP A 87 9.91 -7.06 5.77
#